data_AF-A0A7C8ZLM2-F1
#
_entry.id   AF-A0A7C8ZLM2-F1
#
_cell.length_a   1.000
_cell.length_b   1.000
_cell.length_c   1.000
_cell.angle_alpha   90.00
_cell.angle_beta   90.00
_cell.angle_gamma   90.00
#
_symmetry.space_group_name_H-M   'P 1'
#
loop_
_entity.id
_entity.type
_entity.pdbx_description
1 polymer ?
#
loop_
_entity_poly.entity_id
_entity_poly.type
_entity_poly.pdbx_seq_one_letter_code
_entity_poly.pdbx_strand_id
1 'polypeptide(L)'
;MSCSTSQSNPASEVFDEVKLRCWDQREAEPGEPHCVICGRYGEYICNETDDDICSLECKNTLLERIARSKLPSSLPVSKRLPASDDCFYVRDTAKESSSQLLSDEKSVLLRDRLDISVR
;
A
#
# COMPACT_ATOMS: atom_id res chain seq x y z
N MET A 1 -40.58 -3.54 55.99
CA MET A 1 -40.58 -3.84 54.55
C MET A 1 -39.23 -3.41 54.01
N SER A 2 -38.28 -4.34 53.97
CA SER A 2 -36.89 -4.06 53.62
C SER A 2 -36.73 -4.38 52.13
N CYS A 3 -36.71 -3.35 51.29
CA CYS A 3 -36.44 -3.50 49.87
C CYS A 3 -34.94 -3.73 49.68
N SER A 4 -34.54 -4.98 49.47
CA SER A 4 -33.19 -5.34 49.04
C SER A 4 -33.07 -5.05 47.55
N THR A 5 -32.48 -3.91 47.21
CA THR A 5 -32.12 -3.58 45.82
C THR A 5 -31.00 -4.51 45.38
N SER A 6 -31.36 -5.52 44.60
CA SER A 6 -30.43 -6.34 43.82
C SER A 6 -29.72 -5.44 42.81
N GLN A 7 -28.46 -5.09 43.07
CA GLN A 7 -27.61 -4.49 42.05
C GLN A 7 -27.29 -5.56 41.01
N SER A 8 -28.03 -5.58 39.91
CA SER A 8 -27.65 -6.28 38.70
C SER A 8 -26.43 -5.59 38.10
N ASN A 9 -25.29 -6.28 38.08
CA ASN A 9 -24.16 -5.91 37.23
C ASN A 9 -24.65 -5.77 35.78
N PRO A 10 -24.55 -4.60 35.13
CA PRO A 10 -24.80 -4.56 33.70
C PRO A 10 -23.64 -5.31 33.04
N ALA A 11 -23.96 -6.41 32.38
CA ALA A 11 -23.08 -7.05 31.43
C ALA A 11 -22.55 -5.94 30.51
N SER A 12 -21.25 -5.67 30.60
CA SER A 12 -20.54 -4.72 29.76
C SER A 12 -20.82 -5.10 28.32
N GLU A 13 -21.70 -4.35 27.66
CA GLU A 13 -21.86 -4.42 26.22
C GLU A 13 -20.48 -4.10 25.64
N VAL A 14 -19.84 -5.12 25.07
CA VAL A 14 -18.56 -4.99 24.39
C VAL A 14 -18.88 -4.27 23.09
N PHE A 15 -18.97 -2.95 23.13
CA PHE A 15 -18.83 -2.16 21.92
C PHE A 15 -17.41 -2.44 21.41
N ASP A 16 -17.32 -3.16 20.31
CA ASP A 16 -16.04 -3.44 19.67
C ASP A 16 -15.43 -2.09 19.30
N GLU A 17 -14.33 -1.75 19.97
CA GLU A 17 -13.66 -0.47 19.78
C GLU A 17 -13.22 -0.36 18.33
N VAL A 18 -13.54 0.78 17.69
CA VAL A 18 -13.17 1.05 16.31
C VAL A 18 -11.65 0.89 16.16
N LYS A 19 -11.22 0.01 15.25
CA LYS A 19 -9.81 -0.26 15.05
C LYS A 19 -9.07 1.01 14.65
N LEU A 20 -8.03 1.38 15.41
CA LEU A 20 -7.22 2.57 15.13
C LEU A 20 -6.20 2.29 14.01
N ARG A 21 -5.57 1.10 14.04
CA ARG A 21 -4.52 0.69 13.10
C ARG A 21 -4.93 -0.55 12.31
N CYS A 22 -4.37 -0.71 11.12
CA CYS A 22 -4.74 -1.82 10.25
C CYS A 22 -4.28 -3.21 10.73
N TRP A 23 -3.27 -3.29 11.59
CA TRP A 23 -2.77 -4.58 12.11
C TRP A 23 -3.63 -5.14 13.26
N ASP A 24 -4.54 -4.33 13.82
CA ASP A 24 -5.50 -4.78 14.84
C ASP A 24 -6.69 -5.51 14.20
N GLN A 25 -6.75 -5.56 12.86
CA GLN A 25 -7.77 -6.26 12.09
C GLN A 25 -7.24 -7.60 11.55
N ARG A 26 -8.13 -8.59 11.48
CA ARG A 26 -7.86 -9.91 10.88
C ARG A 26 -7.73 -9.86 9.35
N GLU A 27 -7.21 -10.94 8.77
CA GLU A 27 -7.26 -11.16 7.32
C GLU A 27 -8.69 -11.44 6.85
N ALA A 28 -8.98 -11.08 5.59
CA ALA A 28 -10.27 -11.32 4.96
C ALA A 28 -10.37 -12.76 4.44
N GLU A 29 -11.51 -13.40 4.63
CA GLU A 29 -11.81 -14.72 4.07
C GLU A 29 -12.37 -14.61 2.63
N PRO A 30 -12.36 -15.70 1.85
CA PRO A 30 -12.92 -15.70 0.51
C PRO A 30 -14.39 -15.27 0.50
N GLY A 31 -14.70 -14.21 -0.26
CA GLY A 31 -16.05 -13.66 -0.38
C GLY A 31 -16.38 -12.52 0.58
N GLU A 32 -15.46 -12.15 1.49
CA GLU A 32 -15.63 -11.01 2.39
C GLU A 32 -15.16 -9.68 1.76
N PRO A 33 -15.63 -8.53 2.28
CA PRO A 33 -15.10 -7.22 1.89
C PRO A 33 -13.63 -7.06 2.30
N HIS A 34 -12.86 -6.41 1.44
CA HIS A 34 -11.44 -6.16 1.64
C HIS A 34 -11.17 -4.66 1.74
N CYS A 35 -10.38 -4.26 2.73
CA CYS A 35 -9.95 -2.89 2.88
C CYS A 35 -9.17 -2.42 1.64
N VAL A 36 -9.64 -1.35 1.00
CA VAL A 36 -9.05 -0.79 -0.22
C VAL A 36 -7.59 -0.30 -0.03
N ILE A 37 -7.15 -0.11 1.21
CA ILE A 37 -5.80 0.37 1.54
C ILE A 37 -4.81 -0.76 1.80
N CYS A 38 -5.19 -1.79 2.57
CA CYS A 38 -4.26 -2.81 3.06
C CYS A 38 -4.66 -4.26 2.73
N GLY A 39 -5.88 -4.50 2.25
CA GLY A 39 -6.36 -5.83 1.86
C GLY A 39 -6.92 -6.70 3.00
N ARG A 40 -6.84 -6.27 4.26
CA ARG A 40 -7.48 -6.97 5.40
C ARG A 40 -8.99 -6.85 5.40
N TYR A 41 -9.68 -7.52 6.33
CA TYR A 41 -11.15 -7.47 6.42
C TYR A 41 -11.69 -6.03 6.50
N GLY A 42 -12.56 -5.69 5.56
CA GLY A 42 -13.22 -4.39 5.44
C GLY A 42 -14.45 -4.30 6.33
N GLU A 43 -14.25 -4.04 7.62
CA GLU A 43 -15.33 -4.01 8.60
C GLU A 43 -16.25 -2.79 8.46
N TYR A 44 -15.73 -1.67 7.94
CA TYR A 44 -16.46 -0.41 7.85
C TYR A 44 -16.52 0.08 6.40
N ILE A 45 -17.60 0.79 6.04
CA ILE A 45 -17.72 1.47 4.74
C ILE A 45 -17.50 2.98 4.94
N CYS A 46 -16.64 3.58 4.13
CA CYS A 46 -16.36 5.01 4.19
C CYS A 46 -17.46 5.82 3.48
N ASN A 47 -18.33 6.51 4.21
CA ASN A 47 -19.44 7.29 3.63
C ASN A 47 -19.05 8.26 2.49
N GLU A 48 -17.84 8.83 2.55
CA GLU A 48 -17.36 9.80 1.58
C GLU A 48 -16.95 9.17 0.24
N THR A 49 -16.69 7.86 0.21
CA THR A 49 -16.11 7.16 -0.95
C THR A 49 -16.83 5.85 -1.31
N ASP A 50 -17.68 5.35 -0.41
CA ASP A 50 -18.35 4.05 -0.47
C ASP A 50 -17.38 2.85 -0.55
N ASP A 51 -16.13 3.03 -0.08
CA ASP A 51 -15.12 1.96 -0.07
C ASP A 51 -15.05 1.27 1.30
N ASP A 52 -14.78 -0.04 1.27
CA ASP A 52 -14.49 -0.84 2.46
C ASP A 52 -13.13 -0.48 3.08
N ILE A 53 -13.11 -0.29 4.40
CA ILE A 53 -11.94 0.05 5.21
C ILE A 53 -11.90 -0.76 6.51
N CYS A 54 -10.70 -1.02 7.01
CA CYS A 54 -10.51 -1.80 8.24
C CYS A 54 -10.29 -0.96 9.51
N SER A 55 -9.86 0.30 9.39
CA SER A 55 -9.42 1.12 10.52
C SER A 55 -9.48 2.62 10.23
N LEU A 56 -9.41 3.46 11.28
CA LEU A 56 -9.34 4.92 11.14
C LEU A 56 -8.09 5.37 10.36
N GLU A 57 -6.95 4.72 10.57
CA GLU A 57 -5.73 4.97 9.79
C GLU A 57 -5.95 4.75 8.28
N CYS A 58 -6.64 3.66 7.92
CA CYS A 58 -6.96 3.39 6.51
C CYS A 58 -7.96 4.40 5.97
N LYS A 59 -8.95 4.83 6.77
CA LYS A 59 -9.86 5.93 6.39
C LYS A 59 -9.08 7.18 6.01
N ASN A 60 -8.20 7.64 6.89
CA ASN A 60 -7.42 8.86 6.68
C ASN A 60 -6.52 8.74 5.43
N THR A 61 -5.85 7.60 5.27
CA THR A 61 -5.00 7.33 4.10
C THR A 61 -5.80 7.38 2.79
N LEU A 62 -7.02 6.84 2.79
CA LEU A 62 -7.93 6.87 1.63
C LEU A 62 -8.32 8.31 1.27
N LEU A 63 -8.81 9.07 2.26
CA LEU A 63 -9.24 10.45 2.06
C LEU A 63 -8.10 11.35 1.58
N GLU A 64 -6.89 11.16 2.10
CA GLU A 64 -5.71 11.88 1.62
C GLU A 64 -5.34 11.55 0.18
N ARG A 65 -5.44 10.28 -0.25
CA ARG A 65 -5.19 9.89 -1.64
C ARG A 65 -6.15 10.60 -2.59
N ILE A 66 -7.42 10.70 -2.19
CA ILE A 66 -8.46 11.38 -2.97
C ILE A 66 -8.24 12.90 -2.98
N ALA A 67 -7.81 13.49 -1.87
CA ALA A 67 -7.45 14.90 -1.82
C ALA A 67 -6.28 15.20 -2.77
N ARG A 68 -5.26 14.32 -2.82
CA ARG A 68 -4.12 14.46 -3.74
C ARG A 68 -4.52 14.29 -5.20
N SER A 69 -5.42 13.36 -5.52
CA SER A 69 -5.87 13.16 -6.92
C SER A 69 -6.73 14.31 -7.45
N LYS A 70 -7.33 15.11 -6.58
CA LYS A 70 -8.07 16.33 -6.96
C LYS A 70 -7.14 17.50 -7.30
N LEU A 71 -5.84 17.42 -6.97
CA LEU A 71 -4.88 18.44 -7.40
C LEU A 71 -4.64 18.33 -8.91
N PRO A 72 -4.53 19.46 -9.63
CA PRO A 72 -4.29 19.44 -11.07
C PRO A 72 -3.01 18.66 -11.37
N SER A 73 -3.16 17.64 -12.21
CA SER A 73 -2.17 16.64 -12.65
C SER A 73 -0.99 17.20 -13.46
N SER A 74 -0.56 18.42 -13.17
CA SER A 74 0.56 19.10 -13.84
C SER A 74 1.93 18.56 -13.44
N LEU A 75 2.00 17.65 -12.47
CA LEU A 75 3.21 16.87 -12.20
C LEU A 75 3.23 15.63 -13.10
N PRO A 76 4.38 15.29 -13.72
CA PRO A 76 4.48 14.14 -14.59
C PRO A 76 4.04 12.90 -13.81
N VAL A 77 2.90 12.34 -14.21
CA VAL A 77 2.43 11.02 -13.79
C VAL A 77 3.63 10.08 -13.89
N SER A 78 4.02 9.47 -12.77
CA SER A 78 4.96 8.35 -12.79
C SER A 78 4.30 7.26 -13.64
N LYS A 79 4.67 7.22 -14.91
CA LYS A 79 4.17 6.24 -15.86
C LYS A 79 4.54 4.89 -15.26
N ARG A 80 3.54 4.11 -14.84
CA ARG A 80 3.75 2.72 -14.47
C ARG A 80 4.31 2.03 -15.72
N LEU A 81 5.61 1.76 -15.68
CA LEU A 81 6.25 1.00 -16.73
C LEU A 81 5.62 -0.40 -16.70
N PRO A 82 5.23 -0.96 -17.87
CA PRO A 82 4.71 -2.32 -17.92
C PRO A 82 5.77 -3.26 -17.37
N ALA A 83 5.39 -4.07 -16.37
CA ALA A 83 6.23 -5.11 -15.80
C ALA A 83 6.23 -6.35 -16.71
N SER A 84 6.50 -6.16 -17.99
CA SER A 84 6.73 -7.29 -18.90
C SER A 84 8.12 -7.81 -18.61
N ASP A 85 8.20 -9.00 -17.99
CA ASP A 85 9.45 -9.73 -17.74
C ASP A 85 9.94 -10.40 -19.03
N ASP A 86 10.17 -9.57 -20.06
CA ASP A 86 10.73 -10.04 -21.33
C ASP A 86 12.25 -10.06 -21.21
N CYS A 87 12.78 -11.13 -20.60
CA CYS A 87 14.20 -11.42 -20.57
C CYS A 87 14.71 -11.80 -21.97
N PHE A 88 15.28 -10.84 -22.70
CA PHE A 88 15.96 -11.10 -23.98
C PHE A 88 17.38 -11.66 -23.73
N TYR A 89 17.56 -12.96 -23.90
CA TYR A 89 18.88 -13.57 -23.94
C TYR A 89 19.60 -13.17 -25.24
N VAL A 90 20.58 -12.29 -25.16
CA VAL A 90 21.47 -11.98 -26.28
C VAL A 90 22.35 -13.20 -26.51
N ARG A 91 22.18 -13.90 -27.64
CA ARG A 91 23.14 -14.92 -28.06
C ARG A 91 24.41 -14.21 -28.52
N ASP A 92 25.53 -14.51 -27.87
CA ASP A 92 26.86 -14.18 -28.38
C ASP A 92 27.14 -14.98 -29.65
N THR A 93 26.57 -14.56 -30.77
CA THR A 93 27.11 -14.96 -32.06
C THR A 93 28.35 -14.10 -32.27
N ALA A 94 29.49 -14.65 -31.90
CA ALA A 94 30.80 -14.11 -32.20
C ALA A 94 30.90 -13.81 -33.71
N LYS A 95 30.67 -12.55 -34.07
CA LYS A 95 31.17 -11.84 -35.26
C LYS A 95 30.59 -10.42 -35.26
N GLU A 96 31.46 -9.47 -34.91
CA GLU A 96 31.39 -8.06 -35.36
C GLU A 96 30.03 -7.37 -35.19
N SER A 97 29.65 -7.10 -33.95
CA SER A 97 28.92 -5.87 -33.66
C SER A 97 29.26 -5.42 -32.25
N SER A 98 29.99 -4.31 -32.18
CA SER A 98 30.36 -3.62 -30.95
C SER A 98 29.10 -3.17 -30.21
N SER A 99 28.48 -4.08 -29.45
CA SER A 99 27.72 -3.70 -28.27
C SER A 99 28.66 -2.83 -27.44
N GLN A 100 28.40 -1.53 -27.38
CA GLN A 100 29.20 -0.60 -26.57
C GLN A 100 28.95 -0.93 -25.09
N LEU A 101 29.57 -2.02 -24.62
CA LEU A 101 29.82 -2.22 -23.21
C LEU A 101 30.53 -0.95 -22.76
N LEU A 102 29.88 -0.18 -21.90
CA LEU A 102 30.45 1.05 -21.39
C LEU A 102 31.80 0.69 -20.80
N SER A 103 32.86 1.31 -21.30
CA SER A 103 34.18 1.15 -20.72
C SER A 103 34.12 1.45 -19.22
N ASP A 104 34.96 0.78 -18.45
CA ASP A 104 34.91 0.82 -17.00
C ASP A 104 34.95 2.26 -16.46
N GLU A 105 35.68 3.16 -17.13
CA GLU A 105 35.73 4.60 -16.84
C GLU A 105 34.35 5.27 -16.88
N LYS A 106 33.51 4.96 -17.87
CA LYS A 106 32.16 5.52 -18.01
C LYS A 106 31.24 4.97 -16.93
N SER A 107 31.44 3.71 -16.53
CA SER A 107 30.67 3.11 -15.44
C SER A 107 30.96 3.77 -14.09
N VAL A 108 32.23 4.11 -13.82
CA VAL A 108 32.64 4.78 -12.57
C VAL A 108 32.07 6.21 -12.52
N LEU A 109 32.16 6.97 -13.61
CA LEU A 109 31.58 8.32 -13.67
C LEU A 109 30.07 8.33 -13.46
N LEU A 110 29.36 7.33 -13.98
CA LEU A 110 27.92 7.22 -13.77
C LEU A 110 27.59 6.87 -12.31
N ARG A 111 28.38 6.00 -11.67
CA ARG A 111 28.20 5.67 -10.24
C ARG A 111 28.41 6.90 -9.36
N ASP A 112 29.46 7.67 -9.62
CA ASP A 112 29.75 8.90 -8.89
C ASP A 112 28.65 9.95 -9.09
N ARG A 113 28.21 10.17 -10.34
CA ARG A 113 27.13 11.13 -10.64
C ARG A 113 25.79 10.74 -10.03
N LEU A 114 25.55 9.46 -9.81
CA LEU A 114 24.32 8.93 -9.21
C LEU A 114 24.43 8.66 -7.71
N ASP A 115 25.57 9.01 -7.09
CA ASP A 115 25.88 8.76 -5.67
C ASP A 115 25.71 7.28 -5.26
N ILE A 116 26.08 6.37 -6.16
CA ILE A 116 25.99 4.92 -5.93
C ILE A 116 27.33 4.44 -5.34
N SER A 117 27.34 4.19 -4.03
CA SER A 117 28.46 3.57 -3.32
C SER A 117 28.17 2.10 -3.02
N VAL A 118 29.07 1.21 -3.44
CA VAL A 118 29.07 -0.20 -3.01
C VAL A 118 29.98 -0.32 -1.79
N ARG A 119 29.45 -0.83 -0.69
CA ARG A 119 30.13 -0.94 0.60
C ARG A 119 30.80 -2.30 0.78
#